data_AF-A0A7J8QIS7-F1
#
_entry.id   AF-A0A7J8QIS7-F1
#
_cell.length_a   1.000
_cell.length_b   1.000
_cell.length_c   1.000
_cell.angle_alpha   90.00
_cell.angle_beta   90.00
_cell.angle_gamma   90.00
#
_symmetry.space_group_name_H-M   'P 1'
#
loop_
_entity.id
_entity.type
_entity.pdbx_description
1 polymer ?
#
loop_
_entity_poly.entity_id
_entity_poly.type
_entity_poly.pdbx_seq_one_letter_code
_entity_poly.pdbx_strand_id
1 'polypeptide(L)'
;DGSVIYGSNKERLQKVRTFTDGKLKISEDGLLQQDEDGIPISGDIRNSWAGISTLQALFIKEHNAVCDTLKKEYPDLNDEELYRYARLVTSAVIAKIHTIDWTVELLKTDMLLAGMRANWYGLLGKKFKDTFGHVGGSSLGGLVGLRKPVNHGVPYSLTEEFTSVYRLHQLLPDSIHLRNINVAPGPNKSPPLLEEVPMPDLIGHKGEKTLSQIGFTRQFVSMGHQACGALELWNYPSWLRDLVAQDVDGKDRPDH
;
A
#
# COMPACT_ATOMS: atom_id res chain seq x y z
N ASP A 1 3.47 -6.06 8.74
CA ASP A 1 3.98 -5.08 9.72
C ASP A 1 4.30 -3.70 9.11
N GLY A 2 3.88 -3.45 7.86
CA GLY A 2 4.12 -2.17 7.17
C GLY A 2 5.55 -1.97 6.67
N SER A 3 6.38 -3.01 6.58
CA SER A 3 7.78 -2.92 6.13
C SER A 3 7.97 -2.20 4.79
N VAL A 4 6.97 -2.17 3.91
CA VAL A 4 6.98 -1.40 2.66
C VAL A 4 7.18 0.12 2.87
N ILE A 5 6.83 0.67 4.04
CA ILE A 5 7.12 2.07 4.43
C ILE A 5 8.12 2.20 5.59
N TYR A 6 8.32 1.14 6.40
CA TYR A 6 9.22 1.16 7.56
C TYR A 6 10.59 0.52 7.34
N GLY A 7 10.76 -0.27 6.27
CA GLY A 7 11.93 -1.09 6.01
C GLY A 7 11.91 -2.43 6.76
N SER A 8 12.69 -3.37 6.24
CA SER A 8 12.81 -4.75 6.78
C SER A 8 13.98 -4.93 7.75
N ASN A 9 14.77 -3.88 8.00
CA ASN A 9 15.88 -3.90 8.96
C ASN A 9 16.09 -2.51 9.58
N LYS A 10 16.96 -2.45 10.61
CA LYS A 10 17.22 -1.22 11.37
C LYS A 10 17.86 -0.12 10.52
N GLU A 11 18.74 -0.47 9.59
CA GLU A 11 19.42 0.49 8.71
C GLU A 11 18.40 1.21 7.80
N ARG A 12 17.51 0.45 7.16
CA ARG A 12 16.46 1.03 6.30
C ARG A 12 15.45 1.84 7.10
N LEU A 13 15.09 1.37 8.30
CA LEU A 13 14.22 2.12 9.20
C LEU A 13 14.81 3.49 9.56
N GLN A 14 16.12 3.57 9.82
CA GLN A 14 16.77 4.84 10.12
C GLN A 14 16.71 5.82 8.95
N LYS A 15 16.75 5.32 7.70
CA LYS A 15 16.68 6.17 6.50
C LYS A 15 15.32 6.84 6.33
N VAL A 16 14.22 6.18 6.71
CA VAL A 16 12.85 6.69 6.50
C VAL A 16 12.34 7.59 7.63
N ARG A 17 12.94 7.54 8.81
CA ARG A 17 12.48 8.32 9.98
C ARG A 17 12.99 9.76 9.97
N THR A 18 12.18 10.67 10.51
CA THR A 18 12.59 12.06 10.79
C THR A 18 13.26 12.19 12.17
N PHE A 19 12.99 11.24 13.08
CA PHE A 19 13.35 11.30 14.51
C PHE A 19 12.72 12.48 15.26
N THR A 20 11.63 13.01 14.72
CA THR A 20 10.81 14.06 15.35
C THR A 20 9.35 13.60 15.35
N ASP A 21 8.73 13.61 16.53
CA ASP A 21 7.34 13.24 16.77
C ASP A 21 6.93 11.87 16.18
N GLY A 22 7.88 10.93 16.08
CA GLY A 22 7.64 9.59 15.55
C GLY A 22 7.47 9.52 14.04
N LYS A 23 7.63 10.62 13.32
CA LYS A 23 7.22 10.75 11.91
C LYS A 23 8.18 10.07 10.92
N LEU A 24 7.63 9.80 9.74
CA LEU A 24 8.36 9.38 8.55
C LEU A 24 8.53 10.54 7.56
N LYS A 25 9.61 10.47 6.78
CA LYS A 25 9.97 11.44 5.74
C LYS A 25 8.94 11.43 4.62
N ILE A 26 8.49 12.62 4.24
CA ILE A 26 7.59 12.88 3.11
C ILE A 26 7.94 14.25 2.52
N SER A 27 7.79 14.41 1.22
CA SER A 27 8.01 15.71 0.56
C SER A 27 6.81 16.64 0.80
N GLU A 28 7.02 17.95 0.67
CA GLU A 28 5.99 18.98 0.86
C GLU A 28 4.84 18.86 -0.14
N ASP A 29 5.14 18.39 -1.37
CA ASP A 29 4.16 18.09 -2.42
C ASP A 29 3.33 16.82 -2.15
N GLY A 30 3.61 16.12 -1.04
CA GLY A 30 2.91 14.91 -0.62
C GLY A 30 3.36 13.65 -1.36
N LEU A 31 4.48 13.69 -2.09
CA LEU A 31 5.15 12.53 -2.68
C LEU A 31 6.28 12.02 -1.77
N LEU A 32 6.89 10.88 -2.15
CA LEU A 32 8.08 10.38 -1.47
C LEU A 32 9.25 11.35 -1.63
N GLN A 33 10.02 11.56 -0.56
CA GLN A 33 11.32 12.23 -0.70
C GLN A 33 12.25 11.35 -1.54
N GLN A 34 13.16 11.96 -2.29
CA GLN A 34 14.22 11.27 -3.01
C GLN A 34 15.57 11.60 -2.38
N ASP A 35 16.53 10.67 -2.46
CA ASP A 35 17.92 10.93 -2.09
C ASP A 35 18.70 11.64 -3.22
N GLU A 36 20.01 11.83 -3.02
CA GLU A 36 20.89 12.52 -3.98
C GLU A 36 20.98 11.81 -5.34
N ASP A 37 20.74 10.49 -5.38
CA ASP A 37 20.74 9.66 -6.58
C ASP A 37 19.36 9.64 -7.27
N GLY A 38 18.36 10.35 -6.72
CA GLY A 38 16.97 10.35 -7.21
C GLY A 38 16.19 9.09 -6.83
N ILE A 39 16.65 8.34 -5.84
CA ILE A 39 16.02 7.11 -5.37
C ILE A 39 14.97 7.44 -4.30
N PRO A 40 13.73 6.94 -4.40
CA PRO A 40 12.71 7.18 -3.39
C PRO A 40 13.07 6.64 -2.00
N ILE A 41 12.84 7.47 -0.99
CA ILE A 41 13.03 7.17 0.42
C ILE A 41 11.73 6.59 0.97
N SER A 42 11.63 5.26 0.99
CA SER A 42 10.57 4.50 1.64
C SER A 42 11.09 3.16 2.18
N GLY A 43 10.22 2.30 2.69
CA GLY A 43 10.63 1.04 3.32
C GLY A 43 11.23 0.04 2.35
N ASP A 44 10.51 -0.29 1.28
CA ASP A 44 10.97 -1.14 0.17
C ASP A 44 10.50 -0.53 -1.15
N ILE A 45 11.43 -0.30 -2.09
CA ILE A 45 11.19 0.41 -3.34
C ILE A 45 11.67 -0.37 -4.57
N ARG A 46 12.07 -1.63 -4.37
CA ARG A 46 12.68 -2.45 -5.41
C ARG A 46 11.67 -2.80 -6.50
N ASN A 47 12.03 -2.63 -7.77
CA ASN A 47 11.17 -2.93 -8.93
C ASN A 47 9.79 -2.25 -8.83
N SER A 48 9.77 -1.02 -8.30
CA SER A 48 8.54 -0.26 -8.06
C SER A 48 8.08 0.52 -9.30
N TRP A 49 6.89 1.12 -9.18
CA TRP A 49 6.33 2.03 -10.15
C TRP A 49 5.52 3.13 -9.45
N ALA A 50 5.20 4.20 -10.18
CA ALA A 50 4.57 5.41 -9.64
C ALA A 50 3.31 5.17 -8.80
N GLY A 51 2.49 4.16 -9.13
CA GLY A 51 1.31 3.81 -8.35
C GLY A 51 1.63 3.27 -6.96
N ILE A 52 2.70 2.49 -6.80
CA ILE A 52 3.16 2.01 -5.48
C ILE A 52 3.74 3.16 -4.67
N SER A 53 4.57 4.02 -5.29
CA SER A 53 5.13 5.21 -4.62
C SER A 53 4.04 6.15 -4.12
N THR A 54 2.95 6.29 -4.88
CA THR A 54 1.76 7.04 -4.47
C THR A 54 1.09 6.41 -3.23
N LEU A 55 0.94 5.08 -3.18
CA LEU A 55 0.38 4.39 -2.00
C LEU A 55 1.31 4.46 -0.79
N GLN A 56 2.63 4.36 -0.98
CA GLN A 56 3.61 4.53 0.09
C GLN A 56 3.52 5.94 0.69
N ALA A 57 3.44 6.96 -0.15
CA ALA A 57 3.25 8.34 0.28
C ALA A 57 1.94 8.50 1.06
N LEU A 58 0.84 7.90 0.59
CA LEU A 58 -0.45 7.92 1.31
C LEU A 58 -0.33 7.33 2.72
N PHE A 59 0.26 6.14 2.86
CA PHE A 59 0.38 5.48 4.17
C PHE A 59 1.44 6.12 5.08
N ILE A 60 2.43 6.81 4.52
CA ILE A 60 3.32 7.69 5.30
C ILE A 60 2.53 8.86 5.88
N LYS A 61 1.65 9.49 5.08
CA LYS A 61 0.78 10.57 5.57
C LYS A 61 -0.19 10.06 6.64
N GLU A 62 -0.76 8.87 6.48
CA GLU A 62 -1.59 8.22 7.50
C GLU A 62 -0.80 8.00 8.80
N HIS A 63 0.42 7.45 8.71
CA HIS A 63 1.29 7.26 9.88
C HIS A 63 1.57 8.59 10.61
N ASN A 64 1.93 9.63 9.86
CA ASN A 64 2.22 10.95 10.43
C ASN A 64 0.97 11.58 11.08
N ALA A 65 -0.22 11.39 10.50
CA ALA A 65 -1.49 11.83 11.08
C ALA A 65 -1.84 11.09 12.38
N VAL A 66 -1.51 9.80 12.46
CA VAL A 66 -1.63 9.02 13.71
C VAL A 66 -0.65 9.55 14.77
N CYS A 67 0.59 9.84 14.40
CA CYS A 67 1.55 10.48 15.32
C CYS A 67 1.02 11.81 15.87
N ASP A 68 0.49 12.68 15.01
CA ASP A 68 -0.09 13.97 15.41
C ASP A 68 -1.26 13.79 16.39
N THR A 69 -2.13 12.82 16.10
CA THR A 69 -3.27 12.49 16.97
C THR A 69 -2.80 11.98 18.33
N LEU A 70 -1.83 11.06 18.36
CA LEU A 70 -1.29 10.51 19.60
C LEU A 70 -0.53 11.56 20.41
N LYS A 71 0.25 12.43 19.77
CA LYS A 71 0.97 13.52 20.45
C LYS A 71 0.02 14.53 21.08
N LYS A 72 -1.12 14.80 20.43
CA LYS A 72 -2.16 15.67 20.98
C LYS A 72 -2.82 15.07 22.22
N GLU A 73 -3.17 13.80 22.20
CA GLU A 73 -3.84 13.12 23.33
C GLU A 73 -2.86 12.73 24.44
N TYR A 74 -1.59 12.47 24.10
CA TYR A 74 -0.53 12.06 25.01
C TYR A 74 0.74 12.90 24.80
N PRO A 75 0.78 14.15 25.29
CA PRO A 75 1.88 15.08 25.03
C PRO A 75 3.26 14.61 25.50
N ASP A 76 3.31 13.74 26.52
CA ASP A 76 4.56 13.25 27.13
C ASP A 76 5.26 12.16 26.31
N LEU A 77 4.61 11.58 25.30
CA LEU A 77 5.23 10.56 24.47
C LEU A 77 6.40 11.14 23.67
N ASN A 78 7.52 10.43 23.70
CA ASN A 78 8.69 10.75 22.90
C ASN A 78 8.59 10.22 21.46
N ASP A 79 9.54 10.61 20.61
CA ASP A 79 9.60 10.22 19.21
C ASP A 79 9.55 8.69 18.99
N GLU A 80 10.29 7.90 19.77
CA GLU A 80 10.32 6.44 19.63
C GLU A 80 8.99 5.80 20.03
N GLU A 81 8.37 6.30 21.10
CA GLU A 81 7.06 5.80 21.55
C GLU A 81 5.96 6.12 20.53
N LEU A 82 5.91 7.35 20.04
CA LEU A 82 4.97 7.77 18.99
C LEU A 82 5.13 6.90 17.74
N TYR A 83 6.36 6.72 17.26
CA TYR A 83 6.66 5.88 16.10
C TYR A 83 6.16 4.44 16.31
N ARG A 84 6.43 3.83 17.47
CA ARG A 84 6.02 2.44 17.75
C ARG A 84 4.50 2.30 17.74
N TYR A 85 3.78 3.20 18.41
CA TYR A 85 2.32 3.18 18.42
C TYR A 85 1.74 3.44 17.03
N ALA A 86 2.24 4.45 16.31
CA ALA A 86 1.78 4.78 14.98
C ALA A 86 2.08 3.66 13.96
N ARG A 87 3.20 2.93 14.09
CA ARG A 87 3.49 1.74 13.28
C ARG A 87 2.50 0.61 13.56
N LEU A 88 2.14 0.36 14.82
CA LEU A 88 1.13 -0.65 15.17
C LEU A 88 -0.23 -0.30 14.54
N VAL A 89 -0.68 0.96 14.68
CA VAL A 89 -1.95 1.42 14.12
C VAL A 89 -1.94 1.34 12.59
N THR A 90 -0.95 1.93 11.93
CA THR A 90 -0.90 2.01 10.46
C THR A 90 -0.79 0.62 9.82
N SER A 91 0.04 -0.28 10.39
CA SER A 91 0.14 -1.64 9.87
C SER A 91 -1.16 -2.45 10.06
N ALA A 92 -1.91 -2.21 11.14
CA ALA A 92 -3.24 -2.78 11.34
C ALA A 92 -4.28 -2.18 10.36
N VAL A 93 -4.19 -0.89 10.05
CA VAL A 93 -5.03 -0.23 9.04
C VAL A 93 -4.79 -0.84 7.66
N ILE A 94 -3.54 -1.02 7.24
CA ILE A 94 -3.19 -1.68 5.97
C ILE A 94 -3.80 -3.09 5.91
N ALA A 95 -3.61 -3.90 6.96
CA ALA A 95 -4.16 -5.25 7.03
C ALA A 95 -5.70 -5.26 6.97
N LYS A 96 -6.34 -4.27 7.61
CA LYS A 96 -7.79 -4.12 7.62
C LYS A 96 -8.32 -3.82 6.23
N ILE A 97 -7.78 -2.80 5.57
CA ILE A 97 -8.16 -2.41 4.20
C ILE A 97 -7.96 -3.60 3.25
N HIS A 98 -6.82 -4.28 3.34
CA HIS A 98 -6.56 -5.46 2.50
C HIS A 98 -7.63 -6.56 2.71
N THR A 99 -7.98 -6.84 3.96
CA THR A 99 -8.91 -7.92 4.32
C THR A 99 -10.35 -7.62 3.91
N ILE A 100 -10.91 -6.48 4.34
CA ILE A 100 -12.36 -6.23 4.26
C ILE A 100 -12.78 -5.26 3.16
N ASP A 101 -11.83 -4.77 2.37
CA ASP A 101 -12.08 -3.88 1.23
C ASP A 101 -11.45 -4.47 -0.05
N TRP A 102 -10.12 -4.50 -0.16
CA TRP A 102 -9.45 -4.98 -1.37
C TRP A 102 -9.81 -6.43 -1.74
N THR A 103 -9.76 -7.37 -0.78
CA THR A 103 -10.07 -8.78 -1.07
C THR A 103 -11.55 -8.98 -1.41
N VAL A 104 -12.43 -8.16 -0.85
CA VAL A 104 -13.87 -8.19 -1.15
C VAL A 104 -14.15 -7.75 -2.58
N GLU A 105 -13.41 -6.74 -3.06
CA GLU A 105 -13.51 -6.29 -4.45
C GLU A 105 -12.86 -7.27 -5.43
N LEU A 106 -11.74 -7.90 -5.04
CA LEU A 106 -11.11 -8.95 -5.84
C LEU A 106 -12.02 -10.18 -6.00
N LEU A 107 -12.72 -10.57 -4.93
CA LEU A 107 -13.56 -11.76 -4.87
C LEU A 107 -15.04 -11.37 -4.75
N LYS A 108 -15.55 -10.68 -5.77
CA LYS A 108 -16.84 -9.97 -5.77
C LYS A 108 -18.08 -10.88 -5.72
N THR A 109 -18.27 -11.59 -4.61
CA THR A 109 -19.40 -12.47 -4.32
C THR A 109 -19.89 -12.27 -2.89
N ASP A 110 -21.19 -12.51 -2.64
CA ASP A 110 -21.79 -12.36 -1.30
C ASP A 110 -21.12 -13.28 -0.26
N MET A 111 -20.72 -14.48 -0.67
CA MET A 111 -20.04 -15.43 0.20
C MET A 111 -18.69 -14.92 0.67
N LEU A 112 -17.86 -14.37 -0.24
CA LEU A 112 -16.54 -13.88 0.12
C LEU A 112 -16.60 -12.51 0.82
N LEU A 113 -17.61 -11.69 0.51
CA LEU A 113 -17.94 -10.52 1.34
C LEU A 113 -18.18 -10.93 2.79
N ALA A 114 -19.03 -11.93 3.03
CA ALA A 114 -19.31 -12.43 4.38
C ALA A 114 -18.06 -13.08 5.02
N GLY A 115 -17.35 -13.92 4.27
CA GLY A 115 -16.17 -14.65 4.73
C GLY A 115 -15.03 -13.74 5.16
N MET A 116 -14.65 -12.76 4.33
CA MET A 116 -13.56 -11.83 4.65
C MET A 116 -13.93 -10.90 5.82
N ARG A 117 -15.20 -10.49 5.92
CA ARG A 117 -15.69 -9.73 7.08
C ARG A 117 -15.73 -10.58 8.34
N ALA A 118 -16.02 -11.87 8.24
CA ALA A 118 -15.96 -12.80 9.38
C ALA A 118 -14.51 -13.05 9.84
N ASN A 119 -13.52 -13.11 8.93
CA ASN A 119 -12.11 -13.17 9.33
C ASN A 119 -11.72 -11.98 10.22
N TRP A 120 -12.19 -10.77 9.89
CA TRP A 120 -11.88 -9.57 10.66
C TRP A 120 -12.76 -9.39 11.90
N TYR A 121 -14.10 -9.45 11.75
CA TYR A 121 -15.08 -9.12 12.79
C TYR A 121 -15.77 -10.33 13.43
N GLY A 122 -15.58 -11.53 12.89
CA GLY A 122 -16.35 -12.72 13.24
C GLY A 122 -17.76 -12.72 12.67
N LEU A 123 -18.43 -13.87 12.75
CA LEU A 123 -19.83 -14.01 12.30
C LEU A 123 -20.81 -13.17 13.13
N LEU A 124 -20.45 -12.79 14.37
CA LEU A 124 -21.24 -11.86 15.18
C LEU A 124 -21.21 -10.43 14.62
N GLY A 125 -20.24 -10.12 13.75
CA GLY A 125 -20.18 -8.89 12.98
C GLY A 125 -19.63 -7.69 13.76
N LYS A 126 -19.40 -6.60 12.99
CA LYS A 126 -18.74 -5.38 13.47
C LYS A 126 -19.42 -4.75 14.68
N LYS A 127 -20.74 -4.54 14.62
CA LYS A 127 -21.48 -3.85 15.68
C LYS A 127 -21.33 -4.57 17.03
N PHE A 128 -21.45 -5.90 17.02
CA PHE A 128 -21.26 -6.71 18.22
C PHE A 128 -19.82 -6.60 18.72
N LYS A 129 -18.83 -6.84 17.85
CA LYS A 129 -17.41 -6.86 18.23
C LYS A 129 -16.92 -5.50 18.73
N ASP A 130 -17.34 -4.41 18.12
CA ASP A 130 -16.97 -3.06 18.56
C ASP A 130 -17.60 -2.69 19.91
N THR A 131 -18.74 -3.29 20.27
CA THR A 131 -19.47 -2.99 21.52
C THR A 131 -19.04 -3.89 22.67
N PHE A 132 -18.87 -5.19 22.42
CA PHE A 132 -18.65 -6.21 23.45
C PHE A 132 -17.26 -6.86 23.40
N GLY A 133 -16.44 -6.48 22.41
CA GLY A 133 -15.13 -7.07 22.19
C GLY A 133 -15.19 -8.45 21.50
N HIS A 134 -14.07 -9.18 21.57
CA HIS A 134 -13.95 -10.51 20.99
C HIS A 134 -14.64 -11.56 21.89
N VAL A 135 -15.50 -12.40 21.31
CA VAL A 135 -16.24 -13.46 22.00
C VAL A 135 -16.12 -14.78 21.25
N GLY A 136 -15.91 -15.87 22.01
CA GLY A 136 -15.80 -17.22 21.46
C GLY A 136 -14.45 -17.49 20.78
N GLY A 137 -14.50 -18.22 19.67
CA GLY A 137 -13.34 -18.55 18.84
C GLY A 137 -13.20 -17.67 17.59
N SER A 138 -12.33 -18.09 16.68
CA SER A 138 -12.09 -17.41 15.40
C SER A 138 -13.35 -17.25 14.55
N SER A 139 -14.27 -18.22 14.58
CA SER A 139 -15.50 -18.16 13.79
C SER A 139 -16.48 -17.08 14.29
N LEU A 140 -16.67 -16.97 15.61
CA LEU A 140 -17.67 -16.05 16.18
C LEU A 140 -17.13 -14.62 16.31
N GLY A 141 -15.91 -14.48 16.83
CA GLY A 141 -15.27 -13.18 17.11
C GLY A 141 -14.25 -12.73 16.06
N GLY A 142 -13.92 -13.57 15.08
CA GLY A 142 -12.90 -13.30 14.06
C GLY A 142 -11.50 -13.71 14.50
N LEU A 143 -10.55 -13.70 13.57
CA LEU A 143 -9.13 -13.96 13.84
C LEU A 143 -8.48 -12.82 14.63
N VAL A 144 -8.86 -11.58 14.31
CA VAL A 144 -8.33 -10.38 14.97
C VAL A 144 -8.84 -10.32 16.42
N GLY A 145 -7.97 -10.14 17.41
CA GLY A 145 -8.38 -10.04 18.82
C GLY A 145 -8.52 -11.38 19.55
N LEU A 146 -8.10 -12.49 18.93
CA LEU A 146 -7.90 -13.75 19.65
C LEU A 146 -6.91 -13.56 20.81
N ARG A 147 -7.16 -14.27 21.92
CA ARG A 147 -6.34 -14.16 23.15
C ARG A 147 -4.89 -14.59 22.97
N LYS A 148 -4.62 -15.47 22.01
CA LYS A 148 -3.29 -15.98 21.69
C LYS A 148 -3.15 -16.11 20.17
N PRO A 149 -1.94 -15.91 19.62
CA PRO A 149 -1.67 -16.27 18.23
C PRO A 149 -1.80 -17.79 18.05
N VAL A 150 -2.21 -18.21 16.86
CA VAL A 150 -2.36 -19.62 16.50
C VAL A 150 -1.56 -19.86 15.22
N ASN A 151 -0.56 -20.74 15.28
CA ASN A 151 0.30 -21.11 14.15
C ASN A 151 0.11 -22.58 13.71
N HIS A 152 -0.87 -23.27 14.30
CA HIS A 152 -1.19 -24.67 14.01
C HIS A 152 -0.01 -25.64 14.16
N GLY A 153 0.94 -25.35 15.07
CA GLY A 153 2.09 -26.21 15.34
C GLY A 153 3.28 -26.02 14.38
N VAL A 154 3.20 -25.08 13.43
CA VAL A 154 4.26 -24.80 12.46
C VAL A 154 4.73 -23.34 12.61
N PRO A 155 6.04 -23.05 12.64
CA PRO A 155 6.53 -21.67 12.67
C PRO A 155 5.98 -20.83 11.51
N TYR A 156 5.54 -19.60 11.80
CA TYR A 156 4.98 -18.71 10.78
C TYR A 156 6.02 -18.37 9.71
N SER A 157 5.63 -18.54 8.45
CA SER A 157 6.37 -18.10 7.27
C SER A 157 5.39 -17.84 6.13
N LEU A 158 5.77 -16.99 5.17
CA LEU A 158 5.18 -17.03 3.82
C LEU A 158 5.93 -18.09 3.01
N THR A 159 5.22 -18.82 2.16
CA THR A 159 5.78 -20.00 1.46
C THR A 159 6.05 -19.73 -0.01
N GLU A 160 6.76 -20.65 -0.67
CA GLU A 160 7.05 -20.58 -2.11
C GLU A 160 5.78 -20.60 -2.97
N GLU A 161 4.77 -21.36 -2.54
CA GLU A 161 3.47 -21.42 -3.20
C GLU A 161 2.75 -20.07 -3.09
N PHE A 162 2.85 -19.39 -1.94
CA PHE A 162 2.29 -18.05 -1.75
C PHE A 162 2.91 -17.06 -2.73
N THR A 163 4.24 -17.08 -2.89
CA THR A 163 4.95 -16.29 -3.91
C THR A 163 4.44 -16.59 -5.31
N SER A 164 4.22 -17.87 -5.62
CA SER A 164 3.82 -18.32 -6.96
C SER A 164 2.41 -17.86 -7.34
N VAL A 165 1.44 -17.93 -6.42
CA VAL A 165 0.04 -17.52 -6.70
C VAL A 165 -0.15 -16.00 -6.72
N TYR A 166 0.80 -15.22 -6.16
CA TYR A 166 0.79 -13.76 -6.21
C TYR A 166 1.53 -13.18 -7.44
N ARG A 167 1.89 -14.00 -8.43
CA ARG A 167 2.45 -13.54 -9.71
C ARG A 167 1.36 -12.96 -10.63
N LEU A 168 0.83 -11.80 -10.24
CA LEU A 168 -0.35 -11.15 -10.84
C LEU A 168 0.02 -9.98 -11.78
N HIS A 169 1.11 -10.09 -12.55
CA HIS A 169 1.63 -8.99 -13.38
C HIS A 169 0.66 -8.55 -14.49
N GLN A 170 -0.27 -9.43 -14.90
CA GLN A 170 -1.31 -9.16 -15.89
C GLN A 170 -2.32 -8.08 -15.45
N LEU A 171 -2.31 -7.69 -14.17
CA LEU A 171 -3.14 -6.61 -13.67
C LEU A 171 -2.66 -5.23 -14.16
N LEU A 172 -1.40 -5.08 -14.57
CA LEU A 172 -0.88 -3.79 -15.03
C LEU A 172 -1.33 -3.52 -16.48
N PRO A 173 -1.84 -2.33 -16.79
CA PRO A 173 -2.18 -1.96 -18.17
C PRO A 173 -0.93 -1.64 -19.00
N ASP A 174 -1.09 -1.34 -20.29
CA ASP A 174 0.01 -0.84 -21.14
C ASP A 174 0.29 0.66 -20.91
N SER A 175 -0.75 1.43 -20.56
CA SER A 175 -0.68 2.87 -20.28
C SER A 175 -1.62 3.26 -19.12
N ILE A 176 -1.33 4.37 -18.45
CA ILE A 176 -2.24 5.04 -17.53
C ILE A 176 -2.95 6.18 -18.23
N HIS A 177 -4.28 6.20 -18.13
CA HIS A 177 -5.16 7.24 -18.65
C HIS A 177 -5.21 8.40 -17.66
N LEU A 178 -4.33 9.39 -17.83
CA LEU A 178 -4.32 10.56 -16.97
C LEU A 178 -5.60 11.37 -17.15
N ARG A 179 -6.24 11.69 -16.02
CA ARG A 179 -7.49 12.45 -15.98
C ARG A 179 -7.20 13.92 -15.70
N ASN A 180 -7.89 14.82 -16.39
CA ASN A 180 -7.81 16.25 -16.10
C ASN A 180 -8.65 16.58 -14.86
N ILE A 181 -7.99 16.74 -13.72
CA ILE A 181 -8.63 17.06 -12.43
C ILE A 181 -8.93 18.55 -12.23
N ASN A 182 -8.52 19.42 -13.18
CA ASN A 182 -8.68 20.87 -13.06
C ASN A 182 -9.97 21.38 -13.72
N VAL A 183 -10.79 20.49 -14.27
CA VAL A 183 -12.07 20.81 -14.91
C VAL A 183 -13.20 20.05 -14.23
N ALA A 184 -14.42 20.57 -14.34
CA ALA A 184 -15.58 19.90 -13.77
C ALA A 184 -15.72 18.48 -14.35
N PRO A 185 -15.96 17.46 -13.51
CA PRO A 185 -16.12 16.11 -14.01
C PRO A 185 -17.38 15.98 -14.85
N GLY A 186 -17.34 15.08 -15.83
CA GLY A 186 -18.49 14.69 -16.63
C GLY A 186 -19.48 13.81 -15.86
N PRO A 187 -20.40 13.14 -16.58
CA PRO A 187 -21.34 12.19 -16.00
C PRO A 187 -20.63 11.15 -15.13
N ASN A 188 -21.31 10.71 -14.06
CA ASN A 188 -20.78 9.73 -13.09
C ASN A 188 -19.46 10.18 -12.42
N LYS A 189 -19.25 11.49 -12.26
CA LYS A 189 -18.04 12.09 -11.65
C LYS A 189 -16.74 11.78 -12.41
N SER A 190 -16.82 11.40 -13.69
CA SER A 190 -15.64 11.02 -14.48
C SER A 190 -14.92 12.26 -15.01
N PRO A 191 -13.68 12.57 -14.59
CA PRO A 191 -12.94 13.65 -15.19
C PRO A 191 -12.50 13.25 -16.61
N PRO A 192 -12.41 14.20 -17.55
CA PRO A 192 -12.06 13.90 -18.93
C PRO A 192 -10.61 13.38 -19.04
N LEU A 193 -10.34 12.58 -20.07
CA LEU A 193 -8.98 12.15 -20.40
C LEU A 193 -8.13 13.38 -20.75
N LEU A 194 -6.95 13.46 -20.19
CA LEU A 194 -5.94 14.46 -20.52
C LEU A 194 -4.97 13.88 -21.56
N GLU A 195 -4.34 12.76 -21.23
CA GLU A 195 -3.37 12.06 -22.05
C GLU A 195 -3.22 10.61 -21.58
N GLU A 196 -2.56 9.79 -22.38
CA GLU A 196 -2.15 8.44 -22.02
C GLU A 196 -0.65 8.41 -21.78
N VAL A 197 -0.23 7.92 -20.62
CA VAL A 197 1.19 7.78 -20.27
C VAL A 197 1.56 6.30 -20.32
N PRO A 198 2.50 5.90 -21.19
CA PRO A 198 2.97 4.51 -21.25
C PRO A 198 3.52 4.04 -19.90
N MET A 199 3.23 2.81 -19.50
CA MET A 199 3.80 2.22 -18.27
C MET A 199 5.33 2.25 -18.19
N PRO A 200 6.10 2.09 -19.30
CA PRO A 200 7.57 2.30 -19.27
C PRO A 200 8.01 3.66 -18.74
N ASP A 201 7.16 4.68 -18.82
CA ASP A 201 7.43 6.03 -18.32
C ASP A 201 7.04 6.19 -16.84
N LEU A 202 6.43 5.17 -16.25
CA LEU A 202 5.91 5.14 -14.88
C LEU A 202 6.60 4.13 -13.96
N ILE A 203 7.61 3.40 -14.45
CA ILE A 203 8.37 2.39 -13.70
C ILE A 203 9.77 2.89 -13.29
N GLY A 204 10.27 2.39 -12.16
CA GLY A 204 11.63 2.69 -11.67
C GLY A 204 11.92 4.19 -11.55
N HIS A 205 13.19 4.58 -11.74
CA HIS A 205 13.63 5.98 -11.60
C HIS A 205 12.94 6.94 -12.60
N LYS A 206 12.63 6.46 -13.81
CA LYS A 206 11.89 7.26 -14.80
C LYS A 206 10.48 7.56 -14.29
N GLY A 207 9.83 6.55 -13.73
CA GLY A 207 8.49 6.67 -13.14
C GLY A 207 8.40 7.69 -12.02
N GLU A 208 9.41 7.78 -11.18
CA GLU A 208 9.45 8.75 -10.09
C GLU A 208 9.55 10.19 -10.60
N LYS A 209 10.35 10.43 -11.65
CA LYS A 209 10.43 11.74 -12.30
C LYS A 209 9.10 12.13 -12.95
N THR A 210 8.47 11.17 -13.63
CA THR A 210 7.15 11.36 -14.24
C THR A 210 6.07 11.63 -13.17
N LEU A 211 6.10 10.89 -12.06
CA LEU A 211 5.17 11.08 -10.94
C LEU A 211 5.27 12.49 -10.34
N SER A 212 6.47 13.04 -10.19
CA SER A 212 6.65 14.43 -9.73
C SER A 212 6.01 15.47 -10.65
N GLN A 213 5.92 15.19 -11.96
CA GLN A 213 5.24 16.07 -12.92
C GLN A 213 3.71 15.90 -12.89
N ILE A 214 3.23 14.67 -12.68
CA ILE A 214 1.80 14.35 -12.61
C ILE A 214 1.19 14.86 -11.29
N GLY A 215 1.92 14.66 -10.18
CA GLY A 215 1.48 14.96 -8.82
C GLY A 215 0.56 13.90 -8.21
N PHE A 216 0.57 13.83 -6.88
CA PHE A 216 -0.15 12.82 -6.07
C PHE A 216 -1.63 12.71 -6.45
N THR A 217 -2.38 13.81 -6.43
CA THR A 217 -3.83 13.81 -6.61
C THR A 217 -4.24 13.34 -7.99
N ARG A 218 -3.56 13.83 -9.04
CA ARG A 218 -3.88 13.44 -10.41
C ARG A 218 -3.58 11.96 -10.64
N GLN A 219 -2.45 11.47 -10.14
CA GLN A 219 -2.11 10.04 -10.23
C GLN A 219 -3.19 9.18 -9.55
N PHE A 220 -3.55 9.50 -8.31
CA PHE A 220 -4.53 8.73 -7.53
C PHE A 220 -5.92 8.72 -8.19
N VAL A 221 -6.39 9.90 -8.64
CA VAL A 221 -7.69 10.02 -9.32
C VAL A 221 -7.68 9.25 -10.64
N SER A 222 -6.58 9.31 -11.39
CA SER A 222 -6.47 8.62 -12.68
C SER A 222 -6.50 7.10 -12.51
N MET A 223 -5.72 6.57 -11.56
CA MET A 223 -5.76 5.14 -11.20
C MET A 223 -7.15 4.69 -10.74
N GLY A 224 -7.86 5.52 -9.97
CA GLY A 224 -9.23 5.21 -9.54
C GLY A 224 -10.28 5.19 -10.65
N HIS A 225 -9.99 5.76 -11.83
CA HIS A 225 -10.88 5.85 -12.99
C HIS A 225 -10.44 4.97 -14.17
N GLN A 226 -9.55 4.00 -13.93
CA GLN A 226 -9.10 3.04 -14.93
C GLN A 226 -9.15 1.63 -14.33
N ALA A 227 -9.77 0.71 -15.05
CA ALA A 227 -9.75 -0.70 -14.68
C ALA A 227 -8.33 -1.28 -14.85
N CYS A 228 -7.94 -2.20 -13.97
CA CYS A 228 -6.75 -3.02 -14.15
C CYS A 228 -6.97 -4.09 -15.23
N GLY A 229 -5.88 -4.74 -15.66
CA GLY A 229 -5.95 -5.90 -16.55
C GLY A 229 -6.56 -7.14 -15.87
N ALA A 230 -7.03 -8.10 -16.67
CA ALA A 230 -7.57 -9.36 -16.17
C ALA A 230 -6.47 -10.43 -16.02
N LEU A 231 -6.66 -11.38 -15.09
CA LEU A 231 -5.74 -12.50 -14.89
C LEU A 231 -6.01 -13.64 -15.89
N GLU A 232 -5.75 -13.37 -17.16
CA GLU A 232 -6.04 -14.29 -18.27
C GLU A 232 -4.79 -14.58 -19.12
N LEU A 233 -4.87 -15.63 -19.94
CA LEU A 233 -3.88 -15.87 -20.98
C LEU A 233 -3.86 -14.70 -21.98
N TRP A 234 -2.71 -14.51 -22.63
CA TRP A 234 -2.49 -13.41 -23.58
C TRP A 234 -2.74 -11.99 -23.02
N ASN A 235 -2.65 -11.81 -21.70
CA ASN A 235 -2.77 -10.51 -21.05
C ASN A 235 -1.52 -10.12 -20.24
N TYR A 236 -0.33 -10.63 -20.61
CA TYR A 236 0.93 -10.25 -19.96
C TYR A 236 1.53 -9.01 -20.67
N PRO A 237 1.77 -7.90 -19.95
CA PRO A 237 2.22 -6.65 -20.58
C PRO A 237 3.54 -6.82 -21.34
N SER A 238 3.58 -6.30 -22.56
CA SER A 238 4.74 -6.46 -23.44
C SER A 238 5.99 -5.78 -22.88
N TRP A 239 5.82 -4.64 -22.22
CA TRP A 239 6.90 -3.88 -21.58
C TRP A 239 7.57 -4.61 -20.41
N LEU A 240 6.91 -5.58 -19.78
CA LEU A 240 7.53 -6.43 -18.76
C LEU A 240 8.46 -7.51 -19.33
N ARG A 241 8.45 -7.72 -20.65
CA ARG A 241 9.32 -8.71 -21.32
C ARG A 241 10.74 -8.19 -21.53
N ASP A 242 10.94 -6.88 -21.36
CA ASP A 242 12.21 -6.17 -21.49
C ASP A 242 12.31 -5.12 -20.36
N LEU A 243 12.40 -5.60 -19.12
CA LEU A 243 12.37 -4.78 -17.92
C LEU A 243 13.76 -4.63 -17.31
N VAL A 244 14.18 -3.38 -17.06
CA VAL A 244 15.34 -3.08 -16.21
C VAL A 244 15.01 -3.48 -14.77
N ALA A 245 15.62 -4.56 -14.29
CA ALA A 245 15.46 -5.01 -12.90
C ALA A 245 16.37 -4.23 -11.95
N GLN A 246 15.96 -4.13 -10.68
CA GLN A 246 16.67 -3.40 -9.65
C GLN A 246 17.19 -4.30 -8.53
N ASP A 247 18.27 -3.86 -7.90
CA ASP A 247 18.77 -4.42 -6.65
C ASP A 247 17.97 -3.94 -5.43
N VAL A 248 18.28 -4.50 -4.27
CA VAL A 248 17.52 -4.26 -3.02
C VAL A 248 17.62 -2.81 -2.52
N ASP A 249 18.63 -2.07 -2.97
CA ASP A 249 18.79 -0.65 -2.70
C ASP A 249 18.03 0.25 -3.69
N GLY A 250 17.40 -0.34 -4.71
CA GLY A 250 16.63 0.35 -5.74
C GLY A 250 17.45 0.81 -6.94
N LYS A 251 18.72 0.42 -7.05
CA LYS A 251 19.56 0.74 -8.20
C LYS A 251 19.30 -0.22 -9.35
N ASP A 252 19.32 0.31 -10.57
CA ASP A 252 19.21 -0.49 -11.79
C ASP A 252 20.39 -1.48 -11.91
N ARG A 253 20.08 -2.72 -12.28
CA ARG A 253 21.09 -3.76 -12.49
C ARG A 253 21.84 -3.50 -13.80
N PRO A 254 23.18 -3.60 -13.80
CA PRO A 254 23.98 -3.34 -14.99
C PRO A 254 23.85 -4.40 -16.09
N ASP A 255 23.41 -5.62 -15.74
CA ASP A 255 23.42 -6.80 -16.62
C ASP A 255 22.09 -7.05 -17.34
N HIS A 256 21.33 -5.99 -17.66
CA HIS A 256 20.10 -6.09 -18.47
C HIS A 256 20.43 -6.19 -19.96
#